data_AF-X1JRL4-F1
#
_entry.id   AF-X1JRL4-F1
#
_cell.length_a   1.000
_cell.length_b   1.000
_cell.length_c   1.000
_cell.angle_alpha   90.00
_cell.angle_beta   90.00
_cell.angle_gamma   90.00
#
_symmetry.space_group_name_H-M   'P 1'
#
loop_
_entity.id
_entity.type
_entity.pdbx_description
1 polymer ?
#
loop_
_entity_poly.entity_id
_entity_poly.type
_entity_poly.pdbx_seq_one_letter_code
_entity_poly.pdbx_strand_id
1 'polypeptide(L)' 'MSLGSADAVIALSPSTPLADAIATAIGNVVKDAEDIPKAIEKAQRIEGLHGIVIIKDDKIAICGKVKIVPLN' A
#
# COMPACT_ATOMS: atom_id res chain seq x y z
N MET A 1 15.03 8.77 -2.37
CA MET A 1 14.51 8.00 -3.53
C MET A 1 14.08 6.65 -2.97
N SER A 2 12.78 6.39 -2.86
CA SER A 2 12.32 5.00 -2.66
C SER A 2 12.58 4.27 -3.98
N LEU A 3 13.37 3.20 -3.95
CA LEU A 3 13.50 2.23 -5.05
C LEU A 3 12.28 1.29 -5.04
N GLY A 4 11.09 1.85 -4.84
CA GLY A 4 9.86 1.08 -4.86
C GLY A 4 9.57 0.65 -6.29
N SER A 5 9.41 -0.65 -6.49
CA SER A 5 9.05 -1.22 -7.79
C SER A 5 7.54 -1.29 -8.00
N ALA A 6 6.74 -1.02 -6.96
CA ALA A 6 5.32 -0.69 -7.09
C ALA A 6 5.14 0.65 -7.81
N ASP A 7 4.09 0.75 -8.62
CA ASP A 7 3.76 1.99 -9.32
C ASP A 7 3.18 3.02 -8.34
N ALA A 8 2.37 2.56 -7.39
CA ALA A 8 1.88 3.38 -6.30
C ALA A 8 1.54 2.55 -5.05
N VAL A 9 1.81 3.13 -3.88
CA VAL A 9 1.33 2.63 -2.59
C VAL A 9 0.71 3.79 -1.82
N ILE A 10 -0.54 3.61 -1.37
CA ILE A 10 -1.29 4.60 -0.61
C ILE A 10 -1.61 3.99 0.74
N ALA A 11 -1.03 4.54 1.81
CA ALA A 11 -1.30 4.12 3.18
C ALA A 11 -2.23 5.13 3.86
N LEU A 12 -3.27 4.62 4.53
CA LEU A 12 -4.19 5.42 5.32
C LEU A 12 -3.91 5.21 6.80
N SER A 13 -3.50 6.26 7.50
CA SER A 13 -3.28 6.25 8.95
C SER A 13 -3.62 7.63 9.53
N PRO A 14 -4.08 7.72 10.80
CA PRO A 14 -4.15 9.00 11.51
C PRO A 14 -2.78 9.68 11.67
N SER A 15 -1.69 8.90 11.61
CA SER A 15 -0.32 9.39 11.72
C SER A 15 0.31 9.48 10.33
N THR A 16 0.51 10.71 9.84
CA THR A 16 1.21 10.98 8.58
C THR A 16 2.60 10.34 8.50
N PRO A 17 3.50 10.44 9.50
CA PRO A 17 4.82 9.83 9.41
C PRO A 17 4.75 8.29 9.38
N LEU A 18 3.75 7.69 10.05
CA LEU A 18 3.52 6.26 9.97
C LEU A 18 3.04 5.86 8.57
N ALA A 19 2.08 6.58 8.00
CA ALA A 19 1.61 6.33 6.64
C ALA A 19 2.75 6.41 5.61
N ASP A 20 3.59 7.45 5.67
CA ASP A 20 4.72 7.63 4.75
C ASP A 20 5.76 6.49 4.87
N ALA A 21 6.10 6.12 6.10
CA ALA A 21 7.02 5.01 6.36
C ALA A 21 6.47 3.67 5.83
N ILE A 22 5.18 3.39 6.04
CA ILE A 22 4.53 2.18 5.54
C ILE A 22 4.49 2.19 4.02
N ALA A 23 4.07 3.30 3.39
CA ALA A 23 4.01 3.40 1.94
C ALA A 23 5.38 3.14 1.30
N THR A 24 6.44 3.73 1.87
CA THR A 24 7.83 3.51 1.43
C THR A 24 8.27 2.05 1.64
N ALA A 25 8.02 1.49 2.82
CA ALA A 25 8.43 0.13 3.14
C ALA A 25 7.71 -0.91 2.26
N ILE A 26 6.40 -0.74 2.06
CA ILE A 26 5.59 -1.63 1.22
C ILE A 26 5.93 -1.46 -0.27
N GLY A 27 6.16 -0.23 -0.73
CA GLY A 27 6.58 0.04 -2.12
C GLY A 27 7.89 -0.67 -2.47
N ASN A 28 8.82 -0.79 -1.51
CA ASN A 28 10.08 -1.52 -1.68
C ASN A 28 9.91 -3.05 -1.60
N VAL A 29 8.82 -3.56 -0.99
CA VAL A 29 8.53 -5.01 -0.90
C VAL A 29 7.96 -5.54 -2.21
N VAL A 30 7.13 -4.74 -2.89
CA VAL A 30 6.44 -5.14 -4.12
C VAL A 30 7.37 -4.91 -5.30
N LYS A 31 7.88 -5.98 -5.90
CA LYS A 31 8.69 -5.93 -7.13
C LYS A 31 7.88 -6.26 -8.36
N ASP A 32 7.06 -7.29 -8.23
CA ASP A 32 6.13 -7.76 -9.25
C ASP A 32 4.73 -7.91 -8.63
N ALA A 33 3.72 -8.08 -9.49
CA ALA A 33 2.33 -8.15 -9.05
C ALA A 33 2.05 -9.38 -8.15
N GLU A 34 2.89 -10.41 -8.20
CA GLU A 34 2.85 -11.61 -7.36
C GLU A 34 3.28 -11.34 -5.91
N ASP A 35 4.00 -10.24 -5.64
CA ASP A 35 4.41 -9.86 -4.29
C ASP A 35 3.29 -9.20 -3.47
N ILE A 36 2.22 -8.76 -4.14
CA ILE A 36 1.11 -8.01 -3.52
C ILE A 36 0.51 -8.75 -2.31
N PRO A 37 0.20 -10.06 -2.35
CA PRO A 37 -0.34 -10.75 -1.18
C PRO A 37 0.57 -10.69 0.04
N LYS A 38 1.88 -10.88 -0.15
CA LYS A 38 2.89 -10.79 0.90
C LYS A 38 3.02 -9.36 1.45
N ALA A 39 2.92 -8.35 0.58
CA ALA A 39 2.92 -6.95 0.97
C ALA A 39 1.70 -6.59 1.84
N ILE A 40 0.51 -7.07 1.47
CA ILE A 40 -0.71 -6.90 2.26
C ILE A 40 -0.61 -7.59 3.62
N GLU A 41 -0.11 -8.83 3.67
CA GLU A 41 0.11 -9.56 4.93
C GLU A 41 1.02 -8.79 5.89
N LYS A 42 2.10 -8.19 5.37
CA LYS A 42 2.99 -7.33 6.16
C LYS A 42 2.28 -6.08 6.65
N ALA A 43 1.54 -5.40 5.78
CA ALA A 43 0.85 -4.16 6.11
C ALA A 43 -0.23 -4.36 7.18
N GLN A 44 -1.00 -5.46 7.11
CA GLN A 44 -2.06 -5.78 8.07
C GLN A 44 -1.56 -5.99 9.51
N ARG A 45 -0.27 -6.30 9.69
CA ARG A 45 0.34 -6.45 11.03
C ARG A 45 0.72 -5.13 11.68
N ILE A 46 0.62 -4.01 10.96
CA ILE A 46 1.07 -2.71 11.44
C ILE A 46 -0.09 -2.01 12.14
N GLU A 47 0.04 -1.84 13.45
CA GLU A 47 -0.92 -1.07 14.24
C GLU A 47 -0.96 0.39 13.78
N GLY A 48 -2.16 0.97 13.75
CA GLY A 48 -2.37 2.34 13.28
C GLY A 48 -2.52 2.49 11.77
N LEU A 49 -2.36 1.42 10.98
CA LEU A 49 -2.75 1.40 9.57
C LEU A 49 -4.24 1.09 9.43
N HIS A 50 -5.01 2.02 8.89
CA HIS A 50 -6.45 1.87 8.67
C HIS A 50 -6.79 1.20 7.33
N GLY A 51 -5.94 1.41 6.33
CA GLY A 51 -6.11 0.81 5.02
C GLY A 51 -4.90 1.06 4.13
N ILE A 52 -4.78 0.25 3.08
CA ILE A 52 -3.71 0.37 2.10
C ILE A 52 -4.23 0.04 0.71
N VAL A 53 -3.73 0.77 -0.28
CA VAL A 53 -3.91 0.49 -1.70
C VAL A 53 -2.53 0.28 -2.32
N ILE A 54 -2.38 -0.78 -3.10
CA ILE A 54 -1.17 -1.11 -3.84
C ILE A 54 -1.54 -1.23 -5.31
N ILE A 55 -0.79 -0.55 -6.17
CA ILE A 55 -0.92 -0.62 -7.62
C ILE A 55 0.39 -1.12 -8.19
N LYS A 56 0.31 -2.18 -8.99
CA LYS A 56 1.44 -2.72 -9.74
C LYS A 56 0.94 -3.32 -11.05
N ASP A 57 1.45 -2.80 -12.16
CA ASP A 57 1.09 -3.14 -13.52
C ASP A 57 -0.44 -2.98 -13.74
N ASP A 58 -1.13 -4.06 -14.10
CA ASP A 58 -2.59 -4.08 -14.30
C ASP A 58 -3.38 -4.50 -13.05
N LYS A 59 -2.70 -4.71 -11.91
CA LYS A 59 -3.31 -5.18 -10.66
C LYS A 59 -3.43 -4.07 -9.63
N ILE A 60 -4.58 -4.05 -8.96
CA ILE A 60 -4.85 -3.23 -7.78
C ILE A 60 -5.25 -4.11 -6.62
N ALA A 61 -4.67 -3.87 -5.44
CA ALA A 61 -5.10 -4.47 -4.20
C ALA A 61 -5.48 -3.40 -3.19
N ILE A 62 -6.55 -3.68 -2.46
CA ILE A 62 -7.14 -2.77 -1.49
C ILE A 62 -7.42 -3.58 -0.23
N CYS A 63 -6.96 -3.09 0.92
CA CYS A 63 -7.20 -3.73 2.19
C CYS A 63 -7.55 -2.69 3.26
N GLY A 64 -8.48 -3.05 4.16
CA GLY A 64 -8.91 -2.22 5.27
C GLY A 64 -10.00 -1.22 4.89
N LYS A 65 -10.05 -0.09 5.59
CA LYS A 65 -11.11 0.93 5.51
C LYS A 65 -10.87 1.90 4.35
N VAL A 66 -10.92 1.39 3.12
CA VAL A 66 -10.75 2.17 1.88
C VAL A 66 -12.06 2.19 1.10
N LYS A 67 -12.45 3.37 0.60
CA LYS A 67 -13.59 3.53 -0.33
C LYS A 67 -13.09 4.17 -1.62
N ILE A 68 -13.19 3.44 -2.73
CA ILE A 68 -12.95 4.00 -4.07
C ILE A 68 -14.26 4.61 -4.58
N VAL A 69 -14.14 5.79 -5.19
CA VAL A 69 -15.26 6.50 -5.84
C VAL A 69 -14.89 6.77 -7.31
N PRO A 70 -15.85 6.68 -8.24
CA PRO A 70 -15.61 7.03 -9.64
C PRO A 70 -15.30 8.52 -9.78
N LEU A 71 -14.48 8.87 -10.76
CA LEU A 71 -14.27 10.25 -11.18
C LEU A 71 -15.32 10.59 -12.25
N ASN A 72 -16.12 11.63 -12.01
CA ASN A 72 -17.09 12.16 -12.96
C ASN A 72 -16.44 13.17 -13.91
#